data_AF-A0A7W0J0N4-F1
#
_entry.id   AF-A0A7W0J0N4-F1
#
_cell.length_a   1.000
_cell.length_b   1.000
_cell.length_c   1.000
_cell.angle_alpha   90.00
_cell.angle_beta   90.00
_cell.angle_gamma   90.00
#
_symmetry.space_group_name_H-M   'P 1'
#
loop_
_entity.id
_entity.type
_entity.pdbx_description
1 polymer ?
#
loop_
_entity_poly.entity_id
_entity_poly.type
_entity_poly.pdbx_seq_one_letter_code
_entity_poly.pdbx_strand_id
1 'polypeptide(L)'
;MAQKIVKLGLKREKNHLYYIGKDGNVWAAPMARAGKKGGKAKKVADAGVKKEKGFLYFLDKNGDVAKATMSRGGKKRKKVAKKKVVKKKKVAKKKVAKKKVAKKKVAKKKKKR
;
A
#
# COMPACT_ATOMS: atom_id res chain seq x y z
N MET A 1 2.58 -1.01 23.74
CA MET A 1 1.52 -1.99 24.10
C MET A 1 0.19 -1.25 24.11
N ALA A 2 -0.88 -1.84 23.61
CA ALA A 2 -2.21 -1.21 23.62
C ALA A 2 -3.00 -1.75 24.82
N GLN A 3 -3.72 -0.87 25.52
CA GLN A 3 -4.60 -1.21 26.63
C GLN A 3 -6.05 -1.15 26.17
N LYS A 4 -6.84 -2.16 26.50
CA LYS A 4 -8.28 -2.19 26.24
C LYS A 4 -8.99 -1.35 27.31
N ILE A 5 -9.87 -0.44 26.88
CA ILE A 5 -10.61 0.45 27.79
C ILE A 5 -12.06 0.01 27.88
N VAL A 6 -12.70 -0.22 26.73
CA VAL A 6 -14.14 -0.52 26.65
C VAL A 6 -14.35 -1.74 25.77
N LYS A 7 -15.11 -2.71 26.28
CA LYS A 7 -15.60 -3.84 25.48
C LYS A 7 -16.92 -3.45 24.82
N LEU A 8 -16.98 -3.53 23.51
CA LEU A 8 -18.19 -3.23 22.72
C LEU A 8 -18.59 -4.40 21.82
N GLY A 9 -17.65 -5.26 21.40
CA GLY A 9 -17.93 -6.38 20.51
C GLY A 9 -18.48 -5.97 19.14
N LEU A 10 -18.10 -4.79 18.63
CA LEU A 10 -18.63 -4.27 17.37
C LEU A 10 -18.20 -5.10 16.16
N LYS A 11 -19.18 -5.63 15.42
CA LYS A 11 -18.94 -6.28 14.12
C LYS A 11 -18.67 -5.23 13.06
N ARG A 12 -17.52 -5.35 12.39
CA ARG A 12 -17.10 -4.44 11.33
C ARG A 12 -17.60 -4.92 9.98
N GLU A 13 -18.30 -4.04 9.29
CA GLU A 13 -18.73 -4.23 7.91
C GLU A 13 -17.59 -3.95 6.94
N LYS A 14 -17.61 -4.67 5.81
CA LYS A 14 -16.67 -4.42 4.71
C LYS A 14 -16.93 -3.02 4.13
N ASN A 15 -15.87 -2.40 3.61
CA ASN A 15 -15.90 -1.06 3.01
C ASN A 15 -16.30 0.12 3.92
N HIS A 16 -16.31 -0.06 5.24
CA HIS A 16 -16.51 1.03 6.20
C HIS A 16 -15.23 1.37 6.97
N LEU A 17 -15.03 2.66 7.23
CA LEU A 17 -14.01 3.16 8.14
C LEU A 17 -14.65 3.34 9.52
N TYR A 18 -14.12 2.63 10.51
CA TYR A 18 -14.51 2.77 11.90
C TYR A 18 -13.52 3.65 12.62
N TYR A 19 -14.01 4.68 13.30
CA TYR A 19 -13.18 5.60 14.07
C TYR A 19 -13.91 6.08 15.31
N ILE A 20 -13.15 6.62 16.25
CA ILE A 20 -13.69 7.21 17.48
C ILE A 20 -13.83 8.71 17.23
N GLY A 21 -15.03 9.26 17.43
CA GLY A 21 -15.36 10.66 17.23
C GLY A 21 -14.73 11.59 18.28
N LYS A 22 -14.98 12.89 18.17
CA LYS A 22 -14.53 13.88 19.18
C LYS A 22 -15.34 13.78 20.48
N ASP A 23 -16.58 13.34 20.35
CA ASP A 23 -17.52 12.98 21.41
C ASP A 23 -17.13 11.71 22.18
N GLY A 24 -16.16 10.95 21.68
CA GLY A 24 -15.72 9.71 22.32
C GLY A 24 -16.54 8.48 21.93
N ASN A 25 -17.47 8.60 20.98
CA ASN A 25 -18.29 7.50 20.48
C ASN A 25 -17.70 6.87 19.22
N VAL A 26 -18.21 5.70 18.83
CA VAL A 26 -17.78 5.00 17.63
C VAL A 26 -18.65 5.37 16.44
N TRP A 27 -17.99 5.77 15.36
CA TRP A 27 -18.61 6.17 14.11
C TRP A 27 -18.14 5.25 12.97
N ALA A 28 -19.02 4.99 12.02
CA ALA A 28 -18.73 4.28 10.79
C ALA A 28 -19.07 5.15 9.59
N ALA A 29 -18.15 5.25 8.63
CA ALA A 29 -18.36 5.99 7.39
C ALA A 29 -18.02 5.10 6.17
N PRO A 30 -18.83 5.11 5.10
CA PRO A 30 -18.51 4.41 3.86
C PRO A 30 -17.22 4.97 3.25
N MET A 31 -16.26 4.10 2.97
CA MET A 31 -14.97 4.51 2.39
C MET A 31 -15.12 4.86 0.91
N ALA A 32 -14.51 5.97 0.51
CA ALA A 32 -14.33 6.31 -0.91
C ALA A 32 -13.26 5.37 -1.51
N ARG A 33 -13.69 4.33 -2.23
CA ARG A 33 -12.80 3.38 -2.92
C ARG A 33 -13.29 3.14 -4.34
N ALA A 34 -12.37 2.87 -5.26
CA ALA A 34 -12.66 2.49 -6.65
C ALA A 34 -13.62 3.46 -7.37
N GLY A 35 -13.34 4.77 -7.31
CA GLY A 35 -14.14 5.79 -7.98
C GLY A 35 -15.48 6.11 -7.31
N LYS A 36 -15.85 5.42 -6.22
CA LYS A 36 -17.06 5.72 -5.45
C LYS A 36 -16.79 6.83 -4.44
N LYS A 37 -17.72 7.78 -4.32
CA LYS A 37 -17.69 8.83 -3.29
C LYS A 37 -17.94 8.20 -1.92
N GLY A 38 -17.25 8.73 -0.90
CA GLY A 38 -17.50 8.37 0.50
C GLY A 38 -18.89 8.82 0.93
N GLY A 39 -19.38 8.27 2.05
CA GLY A 39 -20.72 8.57 2.57
C GLY A 39 -20.71 9.34 3.88
N LYS A 40 -21.92 9.70 4.34
CA LYS A 40 -22.12 10.30 5.67
C LYS A 40 -21.78 9.28 6.76
N ALA A 41 -21.07 9.74 7.79
CA ALA A 41 -20.79 8.92 8.96
C ALA A 41 -22.05 8.71 9.81
N LYS A 42 -22.19 7.53 10.40
CA LYS A 42 -23.26 7.18 11.35
C LYS A 42 -22.65 6.76 12.68
N LYS A 43 -23.29 7.15 13.79
CA LYS A 43 -22.94 6.65 15.13
C LYS A 43 -23.39 5.20 15.23
N VAL A 44 -22.48 4.31 15.64
CA VAL A 44 -22.74 2.85 15.70
C VAL A 44 -22.72 2.32 17.12
N ALA A 45 -21.94 2.94 18.01
CA ALA A 45 -21.96 2.61 19.44
C ALA A 45 -21.54 3.81 20.29
N ASP A 46 -22.08 3.85 21.49
CA ASP A 46 -21.66 4.76 22.54
C ASP A 46 -20.50 4.13 23.32
N ALA A 47 -19.33 4.78 23.26
CA ALA A 47 -18.13 4.29 23.93
C ALA A 47 -17.68 5.22 25.06
N GLY A 48 -18.16 6.47 25.09
CA GLY A 48 -17.90 7.43 26.17
C GLY A 48 -16.42 7.72 26.42
N VAL A 49 -15.56 7.54 25.42
CA VAL A 49 -14.11 7.58 25.63
C VAL A 49 -13.57 9.01 25.62
N LYS A 50 -13.00 9.45 26.75
CA LYS A 50 -12.28 10.72 26.85
C LYS A 50 -10.89 10.59 26.22
N LYS A 51 -10.64 11.37 25.17
CA LYS A 51 -9.37 11.36 24.46
C LYS A 51 -8.31 12.18 25.18
N GLU A 52 -7.35 11.50 25.78
CA GLU A 52 -6.16 12.14 26.34
C GLU A 52 -5.08 12.46 25.28
N LYS A 53 -4.36 13.57 25.50
CA LYS A 53 -3.20 13.95 24.69
C LYS A 53 -2.11 12.90 24.83
N GLY A 54 -1.45 12.55 23.71
CA GLY A 54 -0.34 11.59 23.71
C GLY A 54 -0.74 10.15 23.37
N PHE A 55 -2.05 9.88 23.24
CA PHE A 55 -2.56 8.55 22.96
C PHE A 55 -3.40 8.49 21.68
N LEU A 56 -3.32 7.33 21.02
CA LEU A 56 -4.17 6.95 19.90
C LEU A 56 -5.27 6.02 20.43
N TYR A 57 -6.49 6.35 20.06
CA TYR A 57 -7.67 5.53 20.36
C TYR A 57 -8.14 4.90 19.07
N PHE A 58 -8.38 3.59 19.10
CA PHE A 58 -8.81 2.82 17.95
C PHE A 58 -9.68 1.64 18.37
N LEU A 59 -10.40 1.07 17.40
CA LEU A 59 -11.09 -0.20 17.60
C LEU A 59 -10.15 -1.35 17.24
N ASP A 60 -10.08 -2.36 18.09
CA ASP A 60 -9.30 -3.57 17.87
C ASP A 60 -10.00 -4.52 16.86
N LYS A 61 -9.45 -5.72 16.67
CA LYS A 61 -10.04 -6.73 15.76
C LYS A 61 -11.34 -7.33 16.30
N ASN A 62 -11.52 -7.33 17.62
CA ASN A 62 -12.70 -7.86 18.29
C ASN A 62 -13.83 -6.83 18.35
N GLY A 63 -13.56 -5.58 17.92
CA GLY A 63 -14.53 -4.50 17.94
C GLY A 63 -14.57 -3.75 19.27
N ASP A 64 -13.53 -3.87 20.09
CA ASP A 64 -13.40 -3.18 21.37
C ASP A 64 -12.55 -1.92 21.22
N VAL A 65 -12.74 -0.93 22.11
CA VAL A 65 -11.95 0.29 22.10
C VAL A 65 -10.68 0.12 22.92
N ALA A 66 -9.54 0.36 22.28
CA ALA A 66 -8.22 0.32 22.88
C ALA A 66 -7.48 1.65 22.71
N LYS A 67 -6.52 1.89 23.62
CA LYS A 67 -5.64 3.05 23.68
C LYS A 67 -4.18 2.62 23.61
N ALA A 68 -3.38 3.34 22.84
CA ALA A 68 -1.93 3.12 22.76
C ALA A 68 -1.20 4.46 22.75
N THR A 69 0.05 4.48 23.23
CA THR A 69 0.90 5.67 23.16
C THR A 69 1.21 6.02 21.70
N MET A 70 1.06 7.29 21.33
CA MET A 70 1.37 7.74 19.97
C MET A 70 2.88 7.80 19.76
N SER A 71 3.40 7.02 18.81
CA SER A 71 4.78 7.19 18.33
C SER A 71 4.87 8.43 17.43
N ARG A 72 4.92 9.62 18.03
CA ARG A 72 5.14 10.88 17.31
C ARG A 72 6.65 11.06 17.08
N GLY A 73 7.09 10.86 15.84
CA GLY A 73 8.50 11.01 15.45
C GLY A 73 9.19 9.65 15.33
N GLY A 74 9.28 9.16 14.10
CA GLY A 74 10.17 8.04 13.82
C GLY A 74 11.60 8.45 14.18
N LYS A 75 12.33 7.59 14.93
CA LYS A 75 13.79 7.60 14.86
C LYS A 75 14.15 7.73 13.38
N LYS A 76 14.84 8.82 13.00
CA LYS A 76 15.32 9.03 11.63
C LYS A 76 15.95 7.72 11.18
N ARG A 77 15.26 6.93 10.36
CA ARG A 77 15.87 5.77 9.71
C ARG A 77 16.97 6.38 8.85
N LYS A 78 18.23 6.22 9.28
CA LYS A 78 19.41 6.63 8.53
C LYS A 78 19.19 6.07 7.12
N LYS A 79 19.01 6.94 6.12
CA LYS A 79 18.79 6.52 4.73
C LYS A 79 20.00 5.67 4.37
N VAL A 80 19.86 4.34 4.36
CA VAL A 80 20.88 3.48 3.81
C VAL A 80 20.89 3.80 2.33
N ALA A 81 21.94 4.47 1.86
CA ALA A 81 22.09 4.83 0.47
C ALA A 81 21.89 3.56 -0.37
N LYS A 82 20.89 3.56 -1.25
CA LYS A 82 20.70 2.48 -2.23
C LYS A 82 22.03 2.35 -2.97
N LYS A 83 22.77 1.27 -2.73
CA LYS A 83 23.99 0.92 -3.45
C LYS A 83 23.61 0.87 -4.92
N LYS A 84 24.07 1.83 -5.72
CA LYS A 84 23.87 1.83 -7.18
C LYS A 84 24.38 0.48 -7.68
N VAL A 85 23.47 -0.37 -8.17
CA VAL A 85 23.84 -1.59 -8.88
C VAL A 85 24.59 -1.13 -10.12
N VAL A 86 25.91 -1.23 -10.07
CA VAL A 86 26.80 -0.97 -11.21
C VAL A 86 26.34 -1.90 -12.32
N LYS A 87 25.82 -1.33 -13.42
CA LYS A 87 25.54 -2.05 -14.67
C LYS A 87 26.76 -2.92 -14.96
N LYS A 88 26.59 -4.25 -14.87
CA LYS A 88 27.60 -5.20 -15.32
C LYS A 88 27.97 -4.85 -16.75
N LYS A 89 29.19 -4.36 -16.91
CA LYS A 89 29.88 -4.11 -18.18
C LYS A 89 29.78 -5.41 -18.99
N LYS A 90 29.08 -5.37 -20.13
CA LYS A 90 28.96 -6.49 -21.06
C LYS A 90 30.37 -6.79 -21.59
N VAL A 91 31.03 -7.79 -21.02
CA VAL A 91 32.38 -8.18 -21.43
C VAL A 91 32.29 -8.86 -22.79
N ALA A 92 32.81 -8.18 -23.79
CA ALA A 92 33.08 -8.74 -25.10
C ALA A 92 34.16 -9.82 -25.01
N LYS A 93 33.81 -11.06 -25.35
CA LYS A 93 34.69 -12.19 -25.73
C LYS A 93 33.80 -13.11 -26.58
N LYS A 94 34.17 -13.67 -27.73
CA LYS A 94 35.43 -13.76 -28.49
C LYS A 94 35.02 -14.22 -29.90
N LYS A 95 35.60 -13.63 -30.95
CA LYS A 95 35.47 -14.09 -32.34
C LYS A 95 35.91 -15.55 -32.44
N VAL A 96 35.08 -16.41 -33.01
CA VAL A 96 35.55 -17.61 -33.72
C VAL A 96 35.02 -17.54 -35.15
N ALA A 97 35.95 -17.75 -36.07
CA ALA A 97 35.85 -17.42 -37.47
C ALA A 97 35.07 -18.47 -38.28
N LYS A 98 34.41 -17.97 -39.33
CA LYS A 98 34.21 -18.56 -40.66
C LYS A 98 33.51 -19.94 -40.75
N LYS A 99 32.29 -19.92 -41.27
CA LYS A 99 31.93 -20.72 -42.46
C LYS A 99 31.16 -19.84 -43.45
N LYS A 100 31.87 -19.37 -44.48
CA LYS A 100 31.34 -18.72 -45.69
C LYS A 100 30.76 -19.80 -46.60
N VAL A 101 29.52 -19.66 -47.07
CA VAL A 101 29.02 -19.98 -48.44
C VAL A 101 27.62 -19.34 -48.53
N ALA A 102 27.14 -18.65 -49.55
CA ALA A 102 27.68 -17.81 -50.62
C ALA A 102 26.48 -16.94 -51.05
N LYS A 103 26.67 -15.62 -51.22
CA LYS A 103 25.68 -14.78 -51.92
C LYS A 103 25.80 -15.08 -53.41
N LYS A 104 24.69 -15.41 -54.08
CA LYS A 104 24.55 -15.20 -55.53
C LYS A 104 23.27 -14.40 -55.79
N LYS A 105 23.46 -13.11 -56.08
CA LYS A 105 22.49 -12.25 -56.78
C LYS A 105 22.50 -12.65 -58.26
N VAL A 106 21.34 -12.95 -58.85
CA VAL A 106 21.02 -12.83 -60.29
C VAL A 106 19.49 -12.66 -60.34
N ALA A 107 18.94 -11.46 -60.52
CA ALA A 107 18.63 -10.73 -61.76
C ALA A 107 17.14 -10.84 -62.18
N LYS A 108 16.55 -9.65 -62.41
CA LYS A 108 15.38 -9.31 -63.23
C LYS A 108 14.84 -10.42 -64.17
N LYS A 109 13.52 -10.65 -64.19
CA LYS A 109 12.68 -10.50 -65.40
C LYS A 109 11.17 -10.46 -65.12
N LYS A 110 10.51 -9.43 -65.67
CA LYS A 110 9.07 -9.29 -65.98
C LYS A 110 8.48 -10.55 -66.64
N LYS A 111 7.22 -10.91 -66.33
CA LYS A 111 6.09 -11.15 -67.29
C LYS A 111 4.81 -11.47 -66.48
N LYS A 112 3.83 -10.56 -66.42
CA LYS A 112 2.62 -10.48 -67.26
C LYS A 112 1.56 -11.51 -66.82
N ARG A 113 0.46 -11.03 -66.25
CA ARG A 113 -0.93 -11.32 -66.63
C ARG A 113 -1.78 -10.15 -66.16
#